data_AF-A0A1C6B089-F1
#
_entry.id   AF-A0A1C6B089-F1
#
_cell.length_a   1.000
_cell.length_b   1.000
_cell.length_c   1.000
_cell.angle_alpha   90.00
_cell.angle_beta   90.00
_cell.angle_gamma   90.00
#
_symmetry.space_group_name_H-M   'P 1'
#
loop_
_entity.id
_entity.type
_entity.pdbx_description
1 polymer ?
#
loop_
_entity_poly.entity_id
_entity_poly.type
_entity_poly.pdbx_seq_one_letter_code
_entity_poly.pdbx_strand_id
1 'polypeptide(L)'
;MTEAIYLEVSEKTEAAQKAGRRVSISGMLKFLGVSRSGYLAWLHHVSSDTEKRRKVVKAKIQDIYDDSKQNYGAPKITVELRKTGEVILEGSIPNFLFLRKNSYKTPFFEIL
;
A
#
# COMPACT_ATOMS: atom_id res chain seq x y z
N MET A 1 2.44 -2.97 -9.14
CA MET A 1 3.89 -2.71 -9.10
C MET A 1 4.29 -2.44 -7.66
N THR A 2 5.45 -2.90 -7.19
CA THR A 2 5.87 -2.76 -5.79
C THR A 2 7.12 -1.90 -5.68
N GLU A 3 7.28 -1.25 -4.53
CA GLU A 3 8.48 -0.47 -4.19
C GLU A 3 9.75 -1.33 -4.22
N ALA A 4 9.65 -2.61 -3.82
CA ALA A 4 10.75 -3.57 -3.88
C ALA A 4 11.31 -3.74 -5.31
N ILE A 5 10.44 -3.82 -6.33
CA ILE A 5 10.88 -3.93 -7.74
C ILE A 5 11.63 -2.66 -8.16
N TYR A 6 11.15 -1.49 -7.72
CA TYR A 6 11.81 -0.22 -8.03
C TYR A 6 13.20 -0.13 -7.40
N LEU A 7 13.31 -0.45 -6.11
CA LEU A 7 14.59 -0.44 -5.37
C LEU A 7 15.60 -1.38 -6.01
N GLU A 8 15.21 -2.63 -6.29
CA GLU A 8 16.08 -3.60 -6.94
C GLU A 8 16.58 -3.10 -8.31
N VAL A 9 15.69 -2.51 -9.11
CA VAL A 9 16.05 -1.95 -10.42
C VAL A 9 17.00 -0.76 -10.24
N SER A 10 16.73 0.16 -9.32
CA SER A 10 17.58 1.32 -9.05
C SER A 10 18.98 0.91 -8.62
N GLU A 11 19.09 0.05 -7.60
CA GLU A 11 20.37 -0.41 -7.05
C GLU A 11 21.25 -1.06 -8.12
N LYS A 12 20.67 -1.93 -8.96
CA LYS A 12 21.42 -2.60 -10.05
C LYS A 12 21.85 -1.61 -11.13
N THR A 13 21.04 -0.60 -11.45
CA THR A 13 21.41 0.43 -12.43
C THR A 13 22.53 1.32 -11.91
N GLU A 14 22.49 1.72 -10.64
CA GLU A 14 23.53 2.51 -9.98
C GLU A 14 24.84 1.73 -9.85
N ALA A 15 24.78 0.46 -9.45
CA ALA A 15 25.95 -0.41 -9.34
C ALA A 15 26.65 -0.59 -10.71
N ALA A 16 25.86 -0.79 -11.77
CA ALA A 16 26.39 -0.90 -13.13
C ALA A 16 27.02 0.43 -13.60
N GLN A 17 26.37 1.56 -13.33
CA GLN A 17 26.90 2.89 -13.65
C GLN A 17 28.23 3.15 -12.96
N LYS A 18 28.33 2.84 -11.65
CA LYS A 18 29.59 2.93 -10.88
C LYS A 18 30.69 2.02 -11.44
N ALA A 19 30.33 0.87 -12.01
CA ALA A 19 31.25 -0.05 -12.67
C ALA A 19 31.56 0.32 -14.14
N GLY A 20 31.07 1.47 -14.65
CA GLY A 20 31.26 1.89 -16.03
C GLY A 20 30.49 1.05 -17.07
N ARG A 21 29.53 0.23 -16.63
CA ARG A 21 28.72 -0.64 -17.48
C ARG A 21 27.35 -0.02 -17.74
N ARG A 22 26.84 -0.17 -18.97
CA ARG A 22 25.45 0.19 -19.31
C ARG A 22 24.55 -1.03 -19.15
N VAL A 23 23.49 -0.90 -18.35
CA VAL A 23 22.43 -1.92 -18.20
C VAL A 23 21.11 -1.37 -18.73
N SER A 24 20.34 -2.24 -19.38
CA SER A 24 19.03 -1.88 -19.91
C SER A 24 17.93 -2.16 -18.88
N ILE A 25 17.21 -1.12 -18.48
CA ILE A 25 16.04 -1.25 -17.58
C ILE A 25 15.02 -2.22 -18.17
N SER A 26 14.78 -2.17 -19.49
CA SER A 26 13.83 -3.07 -20.15
C SER A 26 14.24 -4.54 -20.09
N GLY A 27 15.55 -4.85 -20.12
CA GLY A 27 16.05 -6.21 -19.97
C GLY A 27 15.85 -6.74 -18.55
N MET A 28 16.13 -5.90 -17.56
CA MET A 28 15.91 -6.23 -16.15
C MET A 28 14.43 -6.44 -15.82
N LEU A 29 13.56 -5.54 -16.28
CA LEU A 29 12.12 -5.68 -16.07
C LEU A 29 11.56 -6.96 -16.72
N LYS A 30 12.10 -7.37 -17.88
CA LYS A 30 11.73 -8.64 -18.53
C LYS A 30 12.07 -9.85 -17.64
N PHE A 31 13.21 -9.83 -16.97
CA PHE A 31 13.60 -10.88 -16.03
C PHE A 31 12.68 -10.92 -14.79
N LEU A 32 12.25 -9.75 -14.32
CA LEU A 32 11.31 -9.61 -13.20
C LEU A 32 9.84 -9.86 -13.57
N GLY A 33 9.53 -10.19 -14.84
CA GLY A 33 8.16 -10.41 -15.30
C GLY A 33 7.31 -9.14 -15.37
N VAL A 34 7.96 -7.96 -15.42
CA VAL A 34 7.31 -6.65 -15.39
C VAL A 34 7.35 -6.01 -16.78
N SER A 35 6.22 -5.50 -17.23
CA SER A 35 6.18 -4.70 -18.47
C SER A 35 6.77 -3.31 -18.24
N ARG A 36 7.48 -2.80 -19.26
CA ARG A 36 8.03 -1.44 -19.23
C ARG A 36 6.93 -0.38 -19.06
N SER A 37 5.80 -0.55 -19.75
CA SER A 37 4.66 0.37 -19.63
C SER A 37 4.05 0.36 -18.23
N GLY A 38 3.93 -0.80 -17.59
CA GLY A 38 3.45 -0.91 -16.21
C GLY A 38 4.41 -0.27 -15.20
N TYR A 39 5.72 -0.40 -15.42
CA TYR A 39 6.73 0.24 -14.58
C TYR A 39 6.66 1.77 -14.68
N LEU A 40 6.59 2.30 -15.90
CA LEU A 40 6.50 3.75 -16.14
C LEU A 40 5.17 4.32 -15.63
N ALA A 41 4.05 3.62 -15.85
CA ALA A 41 2.74 4.05 -15.35
C ALA A 41 2.73 4.15 -13.81
N TRP A 42 3.37 3.20 -13.14
CA TRP A 42 3.53 3.26 -11.68
C TRP A 42 4.47 4.37 -11.23
N LEU A 43 5.60 4.56 -11.92
CA LEU A 43 6.58 5.60 -11.58
C LEU A 43 5.99 7.02 -11.68
N HIS A 44 5.12 7.24 -12.67
CA HIS A 44 4.43 8.52 -12.88
C HIS A 44 3.06 8.59 -12.19
N HIS A 45 2.68 7.59 -11.39
CA HIS A 45 1.38 7.58 -10.73
C HIS A 45 1.32 8.70 -9.68
N VAL A 46 0.48 9.70 -9.94
CA VAL A 46 0.16 10.74 -8.96
C VAL A 46 -1.05 10.29 -8.17
N SER A 47 -0.88 10.16 -6.85
CA SER A 47 -1.97 9.74 -5.97
C SER A 47 -3.12 10.76 -6.03
N SER A 48 -4.33 10.28 -6.26
CA SER A 48 -5.54 11.12 -6.22
C SER A 48 -5.82 11.62 -4.80
N ASP A 49 -6.60 12.70 -4.68
CA ASP A 49 -6.96 13.23 -3.36
C ASP A 49 -7.79 12.24 -2.53
N THR A 50 -8.61 11.42 -3.19
CA THR A 50 -9.32 10.30 -2.55
C THR A 50 -8.35 9.25 -2.02
N GLU A 51 -7.31 8.88 -2.76
CA GLU A 51 -6.27 7.95 -2.30
C GLU A 51 -5.50 8.51 -1.10
N LYS A 52 -5.15 9.80 -1.14
CA LYS A 52 -4.49 10.49 -0.01
C LYS A 52 -5.38 10.47 1.22
N ARG A 53 -6.65 10.87 1.09
CA ARG A 53 -7.63 10.83 2.20
C ARG A 53 -7.75 9.42 2.76
N ARG A 54 -7.84 8.41 1.89
CA ARG A 54 -7.94 7.00 2.28
C ARG A 54 -6.72 6.55 3.09
N LYS A 55 -5.51 6.96 2.71
CA LYS A 55 -4.28 6.68 3.46
C LYS A 55 -4.28 7.36 4.84
N VAL A 56 -4.65 8.64 4.90
CA VAL A 56 -4.72 9.40 6.17
C VAL A 56 -5.73 8.76 7.13
N VAL A 57 -6.94 8.46 6.63
CA VAL A 57 -7.98 7.78 7.41
C VAL A 57 -7.51 6.42 7.90
N LYS A 58 -6.87 5.62 7.03
CA LYS A 58 -6.35 4.31 7.41
C LYS A 58 -5.32 4.42 8.54
N ALA A 59 -4.42 5.40 8.48
CA ALA A 59 -3.43 5.65 9.53
C ALA A 59 -4.11 5.99 10.87
N LYS A 60 -5.05 6.96 10.87
CA LYS A 60 -5.81 7.32 12.08
C LYS A 60 -6.55 6.12 12.71
N ILE A 61 -7.17 5.28 11.87
CA ILE A 61 -7.84 4.05 12.33
C ILE A 61 -6.85 3.12 13.03
N GLN A 62 -5.66 2.95 12.44
CA GLN A 62 -4.61 2.11 13.00
C GLN A 62 -4.10 2.66 14.34
N ASP A 63 -3.84 3.97 14.41
CA ASP A 63 -3.38 4.64 15.64
C ASP A 63 -4.39 4.44 16.78
N ILE A 64 -5.68 4.70 16.55
CA ILE A 64 -6.74 4.49 17.55
C ILE A 64 -6.82 3.02 17.98
N TYR A 65 -6.67 2.10 17.04
CA TYR A 65 -6.72 0.67 17.32
C TYR A 65 -5.53 0.23 18.20
N ASP A 66 -4.32 0.68 17.86
CA ASP A 66 -3.11 0.34 18.61
C ASP A 66 -3.08 1.02 20.00
N ASP A 67 -3.50 2.29 20.10
CA ASP A 67 -3.65 3.01 21.37
C ASP A 67 -4.64 2.31 22.32
N SER A 68 -5.70 1.72 21.76
CA SER A 68 -6.68 0.93 22.52
C SER A 68 -6.17 -0.46 22.92
N LYS A 69 -4.93 -0.81 22.57
CA LYS A 69 -4.36 -2.17 22.67
C LYS A 69 -5.21 -3.20 21.94
N GLN A 70 -5.73 -2.82 20.77
CA GLN A 70 -6.54 -3.67 19.89
C GLN A 70 -7.91 -4.07 20.47
N ASN A 71 -8.33 -3.45 21.58
CA ASN A 71 -9.61 -3.75 22.24
C ASN A 71 -10.81 -3.09 21.56
N TYR A 72 -10.57 -2.05 20.75
CA TYR A 72 -11.66 -1.32 20.11
C TYR A 72 -12.07 -1.99 18.81
N GLY A 73 -13.37 -2.30 18.70
CA GLY A 73 -14.00 -2.69 17.45
C GLY A 73 -14.44 -1.50 16.60
N ALA A 74 -14.97 -1.80 15.41
CA ALA A 74 -15.47 -0.80 14.46
C ALA A 74 -16.41 0.27 15.06
N PRO A 75 -17.37 -0.05 15.96
CA PRO A 75 -18.22 0.98 16.57
C PRO A 75 -17.43 2.01 17.38
N LYS A 76 -16.51 1.55 18.25
CA LYS A 76 -15.72 2.43 19.13
C LYS A 76 -14.72 3.27 18.33
N ILE A 77 -14.07 2.69 17.33
CA ILE A 77 -13.16 3.41 16.43
C ILE A 77 -13.90 4.52 15.68
N THR A 78 -15.14 4.25 15.22
CA THR A 78 -15.97 5.25 14.52
C THR A 78 -16.30 6.44 15.44
N VAL A 79 -16.57 6.19 16.72
CA VAL A 79 -16.82 7.25 17.71
C VAL A 79 -15.58 8.13 17.89
N GLU A 80 -14.40 7.54 18.03
CA GLU A 80 -13.15 8.31 18.17
C GLU A 80 -12.83 9.11 16.90
N LEU A 81 -13.01 8.52 15.71
CA LEU A 81 -12.83 9.23 14.44
C LEU A 81 -13.74 10.45 14.32
N ARG A 82 -15.02 10.35 14.74
CA ARG A 82 -15.95 11.47 14.71
C ARG A 82 -15.51 12.64 15.60
N LYS A 83 -14.83 12.38 16.73
CA LYS A 83 -14.25 13.45 17.58
C LYS A 83 -13.17 14.24 16.83
N THR A 84 -12.45 13.58 15.92
CA THR A 84 -11.43 14.22 15.07
C THR A 84 -12.01 14.87 13.80
N GLY A 85 -13.33 14.87 13.63
CA GLY A 85 -14.03 15.43 12.47
C GLY A 85 -14.11 14.50 11.26
N GLU A 86 -13.64 13.25 11.37
CA GLU A 86 -13.68 12.28 10.26
C GLU A 86 -15.00 11.50 10.28
N VAL A 87 -15.82 11.70 9.26
CA VAL A 87 -17.08 10.96 9.08
C VAL A 87 -16.84 9.78 8.16
N ILE A 88 -16.80 8.58 8.73
CA ILE A 88 -16.65 7.31 8.01
C ILE A 88 -17.77 6.35 8.44
N LEU A 89 -18.20 5.51 7.51
CA LEU A 89 -19.16 4.45 7.79
C LEU A 89 -18.50 3.34 8.60
N GLU A 90 -19.16 2.90 9.66
CA GLU A 90 -18.66 1.83 10.53
C GLU A 90 -18.31 0.55 9.76
N GLY A 91 -19.14 0.16 8.78
CA GLY A 91 -18.90 -1.00 7.92
C GLY A 91 -17.66 -0.88 7.02
N SER A 92 -17.06 0.31 6.89
CA SER A 92 -15.78 0.49 6.18
C SER A 92 -14.57 0.22 7.06
N ILE A 93 -14.69 0.32 8.39
CA ILE A 93 -13.58 0.12 9.33
C ILE A 93 -12.98 -1.30 9.24
N PRO A 94 -13.78 -2.39 9.14
CA PRO A 94 -13.25 -3.72 8.86
C PRO A 94 -12.33 -3.74 7.64
N ASN A 95 -12.73 -3.12 6.53
CA ASN A 95 -11.88 -3.07 5.33
C ASN A 95 -10.54 -2.36 5.61
N PHE A 96 -10.54 -1.30 6.42
CA PHE A 96 -9.29 -0.62 6.77
C PHE A 96 -8.38 -1.45 7.67
N LEU A 97 -8.94 -2.18 8.64
CA LEU A 97 -8.21 -3.03 9.60
C LEU A 97 -7.75 -4.36 9.00
N PHE A 98 -8.60 -5.05 8.23
CA PHE A 98 -8.30 -6.34 7.62
C PHE A 98 -7.28 -6.23 6.46
N LEU A 99 -7.11 -5.04 5.89
CA LEU A 99 -6.02 -4.74 4.94
C LEU A 99 -4.62 -4.67 5.62
N ARG A 100 -4.43 -5.32 6.78
CA ARG A 100 -3.15 -5.48 7.48
C ARG A 100 -2.26 -6.54 6.83
N LYS A 101 -2.81 -7.50 6.10
CA LYS A 101 -2.01 -8.49 5.38
C LYS A 101 -2.47 -8.64 3.95
N ASN A 102 -1.49 -8.46 3.07
CA ASN A 102 -1.46 -8.86 1.68
C ASN A 102 -1.98 -7.89 0.60
N SER A 103 -1.00 -7.26 -0.09
CA SER A 103 -0.76 -7.70 -1.47
C SER A 103 -0.77 -9.24 -1.50
N TYR A 104 -1.64 -9.85 -2.32
CA TYR A 104 -1.85 -11.31 -2.57
C TYR A 104 -2.67 -12.14 -1.54
N LYS A 105 -3.91 -12.50 -1.92
CA LYS A 105 -4.87 -13.44 -1.32
C LYS A 105 -5.98 -12.84 -0.44
N THR A 106 -7.15 -12.71 -1.08
CA THR A 106 -8.49 -12.85 -0.52
C THR A 106 -8.67 -14.17 0.26
N PRO A 107 -9.35 -14.16 1.42
CA PRO A 107 -10.11 -15.30 1.89
C PRO A 107 -11.59 -14.88 1.91
N PHE A 108 -12.29 -15.13 0.80
CA PHE A 108 -13.75 -15.16 0.81
C PHE A 108 -14.10 -16.65 0.82
N PHE A 109 -14.73 -17.09 1.91
CA PHE A 109 -15.33 -18.42 2.13
C PHE A 109 -14.37 -19.62 2.28
N GLU A 110 -14.20 -20.08 3.52
CA GLU A 110 -14.27 -21.50 3.89
C GLU A 110 -14.64 -21.58 5.39
N ILE A 111 -15.95 -21.54 5.67
CA ILE A 111 -16.56 -22.23 6.81
C ILE A 111 -17.79 -22.94 6.20
N LEU A 112 -17.57 -24.19 5.79
CA LEU A 112 -18.42 -25.38 5.93
C LEU A 112 -17.78 -26.53 5.15
#